data_AF-A0A412Q2R6-F1
#
_entry.id   AF-A0A412Q2R6-F1
#
_cell.length_a   1.000
_cell.length_b   1.000
_cell.length_c   1.000
_cell.angle_alpha   90.00
_cell.angle_beta   90.00
_cell.angle_gamma   90.00
#
_symmetry.space_group_name_H-M   'P 1'
#
loop_
_entity.id
_entity.type
_entity.pdbx_description
1 polymer ?
#
loop_
_entity_poly.entity_id
_entity_poly.type
_entity_poly.pdbx_seq_one_letter_code
_entity_poly.pdbx_strand_id
1 'polypeptide(L)'
;MDYINLLHASGIYEKQTAKIIPFRSIDIFENAVSAGTGSFLVDGPKETVRIDESILPEDTTFGVRISGDSMEPEFHDGQIAWVLQQESVANGEIGIFALNGEAYIKKLQNDKDGIFLISLNEKYAPIKVSENDRLDI
;
A
#
# COMPACT_ATOMS: atom_id res chain seq x y z
N MET A 1 -42.00 29.26 25.38
CA MET A 1 -42.53 27.97 24.88
C MET A 1 -41.53 27.41 23.90
N ASP A 2 -40.81 26.37 24.29
CA ASP A 2 -39.75 25.75 23.49
C ASP A 2 -40.35 24.99 22.29
N TYR A 3 -40.27 25.61 21.12
CA TYR A 3 -40.72 25.06 19.84
C TYR A 3 -40.15 23.65 19.56
N ILE A 4 -38.94 23.38 20.03
CA ILE A 4 -38.27 22.08 19.94
C ILE A 4 -39.08 20.98 20.63
N ASN A 5 -39.63 21.24 21.81
CA ASN A 5 -40.41 20.25 22.55
C ASN A 5 -41.73 19.90 21.83
N LEU A 6 -42.34 20.86 21.12
CA LEU A 6 -43.55 20.64 20.34
C LEU A 6 -43.30 19.75 19.11
N LEU A 7 -42.15 19.92 18.45
CA LEU A 7 -41.71 19.08 17.31
C LEU A 7 -41.46 17.63 17.73
N HIS A 8 -40.82 17.41 18.88
CA HIS A 8 -40.62 16.07 19.41
C HIS A 8 -41.95 15.41 19.86
N ALA A 9 -42.82 16.15 20.55
CA ALA A 9 -44.10 15.63 21.04
C ALA A 9 -45.11 15.28 19.93
N SER A 10 -44.97 15.90 18.75
CA SER A 10 -45.85 15.66 17.60
C SER A 10 -45.48 14.43 16.77
N GLY A 11 -44.35 13.75 17.07
CA GLY A 11 -43.92 12.53 16.38
C GLY A 11 -43.51 12.72 14.91
N ILE A 12 -43.53 13.95 14.41
CA ILE A 12 -43.14 14.34 13.05
C ILE A 12 -41.64 14.65 12.93
N TYR A 13 -40.93 14.73 14.05
CA TYR A 13 -39.50 14.96 14.09
C TYR A 13 -38.79 13.87 14.89
N GLU A 14 -38.01 13.06 14.17
CA GLU A 14 -37.03 12.16 14.75
C GLU A 14 -35.64 12.73 14.45
N LYS A 15 -34.82 12.89 15.50
CA LYS A 15 -33.46 13.40 15.33
C LYS A 15 -32.63 12.35 14.61
N GLN A 16 -32.51 12.47 13.29
CA GLN A 16 -31.61 11.62 12.52
C GLN A 16 -30.17 11.94 12.91
N THR A 17 -29.53 11.03 13.62
CA THR A 17 -28.09 11.06 13.84
C THR A 17 -27.41 10.70 12.52
N ALA A 18 -26.67 11.63 11.94
CA ALA A 18 -25.82 11.32 10.80
C ALA A 18 -24.81 10.23 11.23
N LYS A 19 -24.71 9.17 10.43
CA LYS A 19 -23.66 8.17 10.61
C LYS A 19 -22.35 8.79 10.12
N ILE A 20 -21.45 9.08 11.04
CA ILE A 20 -20.10 9.57 10.69
C ILE A 20 -19.33 8.39 10.12
N ILE A 21 -18.89 8.50 8.87
CA ILE A 21 -18.00 7.52 8.24
C ILE A 21 -16.57 8.03 8.47
N PRO A 22 -15.74 7.32 9.26
CA PRO A 22 -14.37 7.71 9.47
C PRO A 22 -13.57 7.54 8.17
N PHE A 23 -12.69 8.48 7.89
CA PHE A 23 -11.82 8.45 6.73
C PHE A 23 -10.40 8.78 7.14
N ARG A 24 -9.44 8.16 6.45
CA ARG A 24 -8.00 8.41 6.61
C ARG A 24 -7.44 9.01 5.34
N SER A 25 -6.58 10.01 5.49
CA SER A 25 -5.79 10.55 4.38
C SER A 25 -4.57 9.66 4.19
N ILE A 26 -4.41 9.07 3.01
CA ILE A 26 -3.32 8.17 2.64
C ILE A 26 -2.64 8.73 1.40
N ASP A 27 -1.31 8.70 1.39
CA ASP A 27 -0.52 9.03 0.20
C ASP A 27 -0.41 7.80 -0.70
N ILE A 28 -0.66 7.97 -2.00
CA ILE A 28 -0.46 6.96 -3.05
C ILE A 28 0.68 7.43 -3.95
N PHE A 29 1.70 6.59 -4.11
CA PHE A 29 2.84 6.85 -4.97
C PHE A 29 2.67 6.15 -6.33
N GLU A 30 2.98 6.87 -7.41
CA GLU A 30 2.91 6.31 -8.78
C GLU A 30 4.03 5.30 -9.02
N ASN A 31 5.24 5.61 -8.53
CA ASN A 31 6.42 4.78 -8.71
C ASN A 31 7.19 4.66 -7.40
N ALA A 32 7.79 3.49 -7.20
CA ALA A 32 8.61 3.22 -6.04
C ALA A 32 10.06 3.75 -6.19
N VAL A 33 10.27 5.03 -6.54
CA VAL A 33 11.64 5.50 -6.88
C VAL A 33 12.44 5.91 -5.63
N SER A 34 13.72 5.54 -5.58
CA SER A 34 14.67 5.94 -4.52
C SER A 34 15.60 7.06 -5.03
N ALA A 35 15.56 8.22 -4.37
CA ALA A 35 16.49 9.32 -4.59
C ALA A 35 17.54 9.38 -3.45
N GLY A 36 18.42 8.39 -3.39
CA GLY A 36 19.76 8.53 -2.79
C GLY A 36 19.89 8.76 -1.27
N THR A 37 18.82 8.90 -0.49
CA THR A 37 18.88 9.22 0.96
C THR A 37 18.36 8.12 1.88
N GLY A 38 17.97 6.97 1.34
CA GLY A 38 17.48 5.82 2.13
C GLY A 38 16.02 5.93 2.56
N SER A 39 15.30 7.01 2.18
CA SER A 39 13.85 7.06 2.32
C SER A 39 13.22 6.59 1.02
N PHE A 40 13.06 5.27 0.94
CA PHE A 40 12.24 4.64 -0.07
C PHE A 40 10.87 5.30 -0.06
N LEU A 41 10.42 5.76 -1.22
CA LEU A 41 9.02 6.15 -1.47
C LEU A 41 8.59 7.53 -0.99
N VAL A 42 9.36 8.30 -0.21
CA VAL A 42 8.83 9.57 0.36
C VAL A 42 8.96 10.79 -0.57
N ASP A 43 9.83 10.73 -1.58
CA ASP A 43 10.21 11.89 -2.41
C ASP A 43 9.68 11.85 -3.86
N GLY A 44 8.84 10.86 -4.18
CA GLY A 44 8.23 10.70 -5.50
C GLY A 44 6.93 11.51 -5.70
N PRO A 45 6.43 11.64 -6.95
CA PRO A 45 5.11 12.18 -7.20
C PRO A 45 4.06 11.31 -6.49
N LYS A 46 3.23 11.97 -5.68
CA LYS A 46 2.22 11.32 -4.85
C LYS A 46 0.89 12.04 -4.92
N GLU A 47 -0.18 11.27 -4.73
CA GLU A 47 -1.54 11.75 -4.59
C GLU A 47 -2.03 11.43 -3.19
N THR A 48 -2.51 12.44 -2.44
CA THR A 48 -3.15 12.21 -1.14
C THR A 48 -4.64 12.01 -1.34
N VAL A 49 -5.14 10.83 -1.01
CA VAL A 49 -6.56 10.46 -1.14
C VAL A 49 -7.20 10.26 0.23
N ARG A 50 -8.52 10.52 0.32
CA ARG A 50 -9.31 10.19 1.50
C ARG A 50 -10.01 8.86 1.29
N ILE A 51 -9.64 7.86 2.07
CA ILE A 51 -10.15 6.50 1.99
C ILE A 51 -10.96 6.20 3.24
N ASP A 52 -12.07 5.47 3.08
CA ASP A 52 -12.86 4.95 4.19
C ASP A 52 -11.98 4.02 5.04
N GLU A 53 -11.91 4.28 6.34
CA GLU A 53 -11.06 3.51 7.25
C GLU A 53 -11.46 2.02 7.31
N SER A 54 -12.71 1.68 6.97
CA SER A 54 -13.19 0.29 6.98
C SER A 54 -12.65 -0.60 5.87
N ILE A 55 -12.11 -0.01 4.79
CA ILE A 55 -11.51 -0.77 3.67
C ILE A 55 -9.99 -0.76 3.70
N LEU A 56 -9.40 0.07 4.55
CA LEU A 56 -7.97 0.21 4.71
C LEU A 56 -7.50 -0.73 5.83
N PRO A 57 -6.50 -1.58 5.59
CA PRO A 57 -5.83 -2.28 6.69
C PRO A 57 -5.31 -1.26 7.72
N GLU A 58 -5.51 -1.55 9.01
CA GLU A 58 -5.21 -0.63 10.13
C GLU A 58 -3.77 -0.08 10.06
N ASP A 59 -2.82 -0.97 9.77
CA ASP A 59 -1.39 -0.67 9.73
C ASP A 59 -0.90 -0.12 8.38
N THR A 60 -1.80 0.20 7.44
CA THR A 60 -1.37 0.75 6.14
C THR A 60 -0.63 2.05 6.35
N THR A 61 0.53 2.20 5.75
CA THR A 61 1.33 3.44 5.81
C THR A 61 1.09 4.30 4.58
N PHE A 62 1.15 3.71 3.38
CA PHE A 62 0.91 4.37 2.09
C PHE A 62 0.41 3.37 1.06
N GLY A 63 -0.03 3.88 -0.10
CA GLY A 63 -0.35 3.07 -1.28
C GLY A 63 0.71 3.20 -2.37
N VAL A 64 0.88 2.16 -3.19
CA VAL A 64 1.73 2.21 -4.39
C VAL A 64 0.93 1.70 -5.58
N ARG A 65 0.98 2.42 -6.70
CA ARG A 65 0.38 1.95 -7.95
C ARG A 65 1.28 0.89 -8.57
N ILE A 66 0.67 -0.24 -8.91
CA ILE A 66 1.33 -1.36 -9.58
C ILE A 66 1.50 -1.01 -11.06
N SER A 67 2.70 -1.27 -11.56
CA SER A 67 3.05 -1.11 -12.96
C SER A 67 3.58 -2.44 -13.51
N GLY A 68 2.95 -2.91 -14.58
CA GLY A 68 3.23 -4.19 -15.23
C GLY A 68 2.43 -5.38 -14.67
N ASP A 69 2.60 -6.55 -15.31
CA ASP A 69 1.83 -7.77 -15.04
C ASP A 69 2.60 -8.79 -14.19
N SER A 70 3.78 -8.44 -13.67
CA SER A 70 4.69 -9.41 -13.04
C SER A 70 4.19 -10.05 -11.73
N MET A 71 3.17 -9.45 -11.13
CA MET A 71 2.52 -9.95 -9.91
C MET A 71 1.10 -10.48 -10.18
N GLU A 72 0.72 -10.64 -11.45
CA GLU A 72 -0.52 -11.31 -11.81
C GLU A 72 -0.48 -12.81 -11.45
N PRO A 73 -1.63 -13.42 -11.12
CA PRO A 73 -2.99 -12.86 -11.17
C PRO A 73 -3.43 -12.13 -9.89
N GLU A 74 -2.57 -11.99 -8.89
CA GLU A 74 -2.96 -11.42 -7.60
C GLU A 74 -2.98 -9.89 -7.62
N PHE A 75 -1.98 -9.28 -8.25
CA PHE A 75 -1.89 -7.83 -8.46
C PHE A 75 -1.83 -7.52 -9.94
N HIS A 76 -2.77 -6.70 -10.40
CA HIS A 76 -2.89 -6.30 -11.79
C HIS A 76 -2.30 -4.90 -12.02
N ASP A 77 -1.87 -4.66 -13.24
CA ASP A 77 -1.43 -3.35 -13.70
C ASP A 77 -2.48 -2.26 -13.39
N GLY A 78 -2.02 -1.13 -12.84
CA GLY A 78 -2.86 0.00 -12.46
C GLY A 78 -3.59 -0.13 -11.11
N GLN A 79 -3.53 -1.29 -10.44
CA GLN A 79 -4.08 -1.43 -9.08
C GLN A 79 -3.22 -0.70 -8.05
N ILE A 80 -3.82 -0.42 -6.88
CA ILE A 80 -3.11 0.15 -5.74
C ILE A 80 -2.85 -0.98 -4.73
N ALA A 81 -1.58 -1.21 -4.40
CA ALA A 81 -1.21 -2.05 -3.28
C ALA A 81 -1.09 -1.18 -2.02
N TRP A 82 -1.73 -1.61 -0.94
CA TRP A 82 -1.59 -1.01 0.38
C TRP A 82 -0.36 -1.57 1.07
N VAL A 83 0.52 -0.69 1.54
CA VAL A 83 1.83 -1.06 2.05
C VAL A 83 1.97 -0.61 3.50
N LEU A 84 2.42 -1.53 4.33
CA LEU A 84 2.94 -1.26 5.67
C LEU A 84 4.45 -1.03 5.56
N GLN A 85 4.92 0.16 5.94
CA GLN A 85 6.36 0.45 5.99
C GLN A 85 6.99 -0.23 7.21
N GLN A 86 8.02 -1.04 6.95
CA GLN A 86 8.75 -1.78 7.97
C GLN A 86 10.21 -1.94 7.56
N GLU A 87 11.09 -2.20 8.52
CA GLU A 87 12.53 -2.35 8.28
C GLU A 87 12.93 -3.70 7.66
N SER A 88 12.01 -4.67 7.63
CA SER A 88 12.28 -6.02 7.15
C SER A 88 11.04 -6.66 6.54
N VAL A 89 11.22 -7.52 5.54
CA VAL A 89 10.14 -8.36 4.98
C VAL A 89 10.49 -9.82 5.27
N ALA A 90 9.52 -10.63 5.71
CA ALA A 90 9.80 -12.02 6.04
C ALA A 90 9.96 -12.88 4.77
N ASN A 91 10.68 -14.00 4.90
CA ASN A 91 10.80 -14.95 3.81
C ASN A 91 9.42 -15.50 3.41
N GLY A 92 9.09 -15.41 2.13
CA GLY A 92 7.81 -15.80 1.56
C GLY A 92 6.75 -14.70 1.51
N GLU A 93 7.03 -13.50 2.02
CA GLU A 93 6.12 -12.37 1.95
C GLU A 93 6.37 -11.49 0.71
N ILE A 94 5.35 -10.72 0.35
CA ILE A 94 5.42 -9.76 -0.75
C ILE A 94 5.86 -8.41 -0.18
N GLY A 95 6.90 -7.85 -0.78
CA GLY A 95 7.45 -6.56 -0.39
C GLY A 95 7.77 -5.69 -1.59
N ILE A 96 8.09 -4.44 -1.30
CA ILE A 96 8.72 -3.53 -2.25
C ILE A 96 10.21 -3.54 -1.97
N PHE A 97 11.00 -3.71 -3.01
CA PHE A 97 12.45 -3.81 -2.97
C PHE A 97 13.01 -2.85 -3.99
N ALA A 98 14.12 -2.16 -3.73
CA ALA A 98 14.92 -1.62 -4.84
C ALA A 98 16.23 -2.38 -4.95
N LEU A 99 16.45 -2.84 -6.16
CA LEU A 99 17.61 -3.56 -6.58
C LEU A 99 18.34 -2.66 -7.57
N ASN A 100 19.54 -2.22 -7.20
CA ASN A 100 20.39 -1.35 -8.03
C ASN A 100 19.71 -0.04 -8.47
N GLY A 101 18.81 0.49 -7.65
CA GLY A 101 18.09 1.74 -7.90
C GLY A 101 16.77 1.59 -8.65
N GLU A 102 16.44 0.39 -9.12
CA GLU A 102 15.14 0.07 -9.71
C GLU A 102 14.25 -0.60 -8.67
N ALA A 103 12.98 -0.22 -8.59
CA ALA A 103 12.07 -0.78 -7.61
C ALA A 103 11.12 -1.84 -8.18
N TYR A 104 10.88 -2.83 -7.33
CA TYR A 104 10.21 -4.07 -7.66
C TYR A 104 9.26 -4.42 -6.54
N ILE A 105 8.02 -4.77 -6.90
CA ILE A 105 7.14 -5.53 -6.02
C ILE A 105 7.32 -7.02 -6.34
N LYS A 106 7.78 -7.79 -5.36
CA LYS A 106 8.09 -9.22 -5.52
C LYS A 106 7.86 -9.97 -4.22
N LYS A 107 7.78 -11.28 -4.31
CA LYS A 107 7.87 -12.16 -3.15
C LYS A 107 9.33 -12.40 -2.78
N LEU A 108 9.70 -12.15 -1.54
CA LEU A 108 11.05 -12.43 -1.03
C LEU A 108 11.22 -13.92 -0.85
N GLN A 109 12.30 -14.47 -1.40
CA GLN A 109 12.79 -15.79 -1.07
C GLN A 109 14.23 -15.65 -0.55
N ASN A 110 14.46 -16.00 0.71
CA ASN A 110 15.77 -16.00 1.34
C ASN A 110 16.03 -17.39 1.94
N ASP A 111 16.92 -18.14 1.29
CA ASP A 111 17.28 -19.51 1.67
C ASP A 111 18.79 -19.75 1.52
N LYS A 112 19.22 -21.03 1.53
CA LYS A 112 20.64 -21.41 1.46
C LYS A 112 21.28 -21.11 0.10
N ASP A 113 20.49 -20.98 -0.96
CA ASP A 113 20.94 -20.70 -2.33
C ASP A 113 21.07 -19.19 -2.60
N GLY A 114 20.55 -18.37 -1.68
CA GLY A 114 20.70 -16.91 -1.64
C GLY A 114 19.37 -16.17 -1.48
N ILE A 115 19.41 -14.89 -1.84
CA ILE A 115 18.23 -14.02 -1.87
C ILE A 115 17.72 -13.96 -3.32
N PHE A 116 16.42 -14.20 -3.48
CA PHE A 116 15.72 -14.14 -4.74
C PHE A 116 14.45 -13.29 -4.61
N LEU A 117 14.19 -12.48 -5.62
CA LEU A 117 12.94 -11.75 -5.77
C LEU A 117 12.08 -12.49 -6.80
N ILE A 118 10.99 -13.08 -6.32
CA ILE A 118 10.13 -13.97 -7.09
C ILE A 118 8.89 -13.21 -7.59
N SER A 119 8.62 -13.32 -8.88
CA SER A 119 7.38 -12.85 -9.50
C SER A 119 6.28 -13.88 -9.26
N LEU A 120 5.03 -13.44 -9.04
CA LEU A 120 3.89 -14.36 -9.00
C LEU A 120 3.50 -14.84 -10.41
N ASN A 121 3.79 -14.01 -11.42
CA ASN A 121 3.57 -14.35 -12.81
C ASN A 121 4.72 -15.22 -13.34
N GLU A 122 4.41 -16.46 -13.73
CA GLU A 122 5.37 -17.46 -14.23
C GLU A 122 6.12 -17.04 -15.51
N LYS A 123 5.65 -16.01 -16.22
CA LYS A 123 6.37 -15.44 -17.38
C LYS A 123 7.73 -14.86 -16.99
N TYR A 124 7.91 -14.49 -15.72
CA TYR A 124 9.10 -13.80 -15.23
C TYR A 124 9.96 -14.72 -14.38
N ALA A 125 11.23 -14.85 -14.75
CA ALA A 125 12.20 -15.63 -13.98
C ALA A 125 12.49 -14.97 -12.61
N PRO A 126 12.80 -15.77 -11.58
CA PRO A 126 13.37 -15.30 -10.32
C PRO A 126 14.58 -14.38 -10.53
N ILE A 127 14.61 -13.24 -9.85
CA ILE A 127 15.77 -12.33 -9.87
C ILE A 127 16.66 -12.70 -8.70
N LYS A 128 17.86 -13.23 -8.97
CA LYS A 128 18.86 -13.51 -7.94
C LYS A 128 19.59 -12.24 -7.55
N VAL A 129 19.61 -11.93 -6.26
CA VAL A 129 20.39 -10.81 -5.71
C VAL A 129 21.80 -11.31 -5.42
N SER A 130 22.79 -10.66 -6.04
CA SER A 130 24.22 -10.97 -5.89
C SER A 130 24.87 -10.06 -4.84
N GLU A 131 26.05 -10.43 -4.35
CA GLU A 131 26.79 -9.62 -3.37
C GLU A 131 27.20 -8.23 -3.88
N ASN A 132 27.29 -8.06 -5.21
CA ASN A 132 27.56 -6.78 -5.84
C ASN A 132 26.31 -5.92 -6.03
N ASP A 133 25.12 -6.49 -5.83
CA ASP A 133 23.88 -5.76 -5.97
C ASP A 133 23.56 -5.00 -4.69
N ARG A 134 23.02 -3.81 -4.86
CA ARG A 134 22.49 -3.04 -3.75
C ARG A 134 20.99 -3.30 -3.63
N LEU A 135 20.63 -4.11 -2.63
CA LEU A 135 19.25 -4.37 -2.24
C LEU A 135 18.89 -3.52 -1.02
N ASP A 136 17.88 -2.68 -1.20
CA ASP A 136 17.25 -1.91 -0.13
C ASP A 136 15.77 -2.36 -0.02
N ILE A 137 15.25 -2.40 1.22
CA ILE A 137 13.88 -2.87 1.58
C ILE A 137 13.11 -1.71 2.20
#